data_AF-A0A9P9A243-F1
#
_entry.id   AF-A0A9P9A243-F1
#
_cell.length_a   1.000
_cell.length_b   1.000
_cell.length_c   1.000
_cell.angle_alpha   90.00
_cell.angle_beta   90.00
_cell.angle_gamma   90.00
#
_symmetry.space_group_name_H-M   'P 1'
#
loop_
_entity.id
_entity.type
_entity.pdbx_description
1 polymer ?
#
loop_
_entity_poly.entity_id
_entity_poly.type
_entity_poly.pdbx_seq_one_letter_code
_entity_poly.pdbx_strand_id
1 'polypeptide(L)'
;MRHPLAMILLVGSSLASHYPLRQVFPVSSSLSDFPTAASTSPQSVSTLSVTASGAIPISTASSAKCGKGYTYCGYMLQSGGHNFAPEVINKTYCDALDGACVDGIPSTSTGQAVFLCMNDSPTSIQLFCACGGKCLNEASTSNIAHCDKPCVDGSKCS
;
A
#
# COMPACT_ATOMS: atom_id res chain seq x y z
N MET A 1 -53.99 -7.59 3.34
CA MET A 1 -53.82 -6.53 2.33
C MET A 1 -52.38 -6.62 1.83
N ARG A 2 -52.05 -7.54 0.91
CA ARG A 2 -51.87 -7.37 -0.56
C ARG A 2 -50.95 -6.18 -0.94
N HIS A 3 -49.73 -6.54 -1.38
CA HIS A 3 -48.61 -5.75 -1.95
C HIS A 3 -48.97 -4.97 -3.24
N PRO A 4 -48.11 -4.03 -3.69
CA PRO A 4 -46.97 -4.36 -4.60
C PRO A 4 -45.68 -3.58 -4.23
N LEU A 5 -44.46 -4.13 -4.18
CA LEU A 5 -43.61 -4.77 -5.20
C LEU A 5 -43.51 -3.96 -6.52
N ALA A 6 -42.62 -2.98 -6.54
CA ALA A 6 -42.18 -2.28 -7.75
C ALA A 6 -40.81 -2.82 -8.18
N MET A 7 -40.84 -3.64 -9.24
CA MET A 7 -39.70 -3.99 -10.09
C MET A 7 -39.34 -2.79 -10.96
N ILE A 8 -38.09 -2.32 -10.94
CA ILE A 8 -37.58 -1.39 -11.95
C ILE A 8 -36.47 -2.10 -12.74
N LEU A 9 -36.66 -2.04 -14.06
CA LEU A 9 -36.00 -2.77 -15.13
C LEU A 9 -34.52 -2.41 -15.33
N LEU A 10 -33.72 -3.44 -15.54
CA LEU A 10 -32.40 -3.39 -16.17
C LEU A 10 -32.55 -3.23 -17.69
N VAL A 11 -31.94 -2.19 -18.26
CA VAL A 11 -31.67 -2.02 -19.71
C VAL A 11 -30.31 -1.32 -19.78
N GLY A 12 -29.22 -1.95 -20.22
CA GLY A 12 -28.87 -2.30 -21.62
C GLY A 12 -27.60 -1.51 -21.98
N SER A 13 -26.43 -2.16 -22.00
CA SER A 13 -25.67 -2.55 -23.20
C SER A 13 -25.07 -1.40 -24.02
N SER A 14 -23.73 -1.29 -24.07
CA SER A 14 -22.96 -1.29 -25.33
C SER A 14 -21.44 -1.35 -25.09
N LEU A 15 -20.82 -2.33 -25.75
CA LEU A 15 -19.39 -2.46 -25.96
C LEU A 15 -18.89 -1.36 -26.91
N ALA A 16 -17.70 -0.83 -26.65
CA ALA A 16 -16.89 -0.15 -27.65
C ALA A 16 -15.40 -0.25 -27.29
N SER A 17 -14.82 -1.42 -27.58
CA SER A 17 -13.37 -1.63 -27.61
C SER A 17 -12.78 -0.81 -28.76
N HIS A 18 -11.96 0.18 -28.44
CA HIS A 18 -11.19 0.93 -29.44
C HIS A 18 -9.72 0.95 -29.01
N TYR A 19 -8.96 0.03 -29.55
CA TYR A 19 -7.51 0.08 -29.63
C TYR A 19 -7.12 0.84 -30.91
N PRO A 20 -6.23 1.84 -30.82
CA PRO A 20 -5.36 2.16 -31.94
C PRO A 20 -3.88 1.96 -31.60
N LEU A 21 -3.27 1.13 -32.44
CA LEU A 21 -1.97 1.32 -33.09
C LEU A 21 -0.72 1.60 -32.22
N ARG A 22 -0.05 0.49 -31.94
CA ARG A 22 1.41 0.28 -31.97
C ARG A 22 2.14 1.26 -32.90
N GLN A 23 2.85 2.24 -32.34
CA GLN A 23 3.90 2.98 -33.04
C GLN A 23 5.27 2.43 -32.64
N VAL A 24 5.96 1.89 -33.64
CA VAL A 24 7.34 1.43 -33.57
C VAL A 24 8.23 2.65 -33.80
N PHE A 25 9.00 3.05 -32.80
CA PHE A 25 10.11 3.99 -32.98
C PHE A 25 11.42 3.20 -33.14
N PRO A 26 12.24 3.49 -34.17
CA PRO A 26 13.60 2.98 -34.23
C PRO A 26 14.52 3.89 -33.39
N VAL A 27 15.15 3.32 -32.36
CA VAL A 27 16.35 3.91 -31.75
C VAL A 27 17.53 3.03 -32.14
N SER A 28 18.43 3.64 -32.90
CA SER A 28 19.77 3.14 -33.18
C SER A 28 20.72 3.52 -32.04
N SER A 29 21.82 2.76 -31.97
CA SER A 29 23.10 3.07 -31.29
C SER A 29 23.13 2.75 -29.78
N SER A 30 24.19 2.23 -29.16
CA SER A 30 25.50 1.67 -29.55
C SER A 30 26.09 1.00 -28.30
N LEU A 31 27.11 0.14 -28.50
CA LEU A 31 27.93 -0.57 -27.51
C LEU A 31 28.30 0.25 -26.24
N SER A 32 28.41 -0.42 -25.09
CA SER A 32 29.69 -0.55 -24.35
C SER A 32 29.58 -1.44 -23.10
N ASP A 33 30.39 -2.49 -23.15
CA ASP A 33 31.12 -3.22 -22.10
C ASP A 33 31.35 -2.51 -20.74
N PHE A 34 31.16 -3.23 -19.61
CA PHE A 34 32.22 -3.73 -18.70
C PHE A 34 31.59 -4.31 -17.39
N PRO A 35 32.31 -5.20 -16.67
CA PRO A 35 31.78 -6.18 -15.72
C PRO A 35 31.93 -5.72 -14.25
N THR A 36 31.22 -6.36 -13.32
CA THR A 36 31.63 -6.34 -11.90
C THR A 36 31.23 -7.64 -11.18
N ALA A 37 32.30 -8.33 -10.79
CA ALA A 37 32.57 -9.16 -9.62
C ALA A 37 31.44 -9.87 -8.83
N ALA A 38 31.72 -11.15 -8.58
CA ALA A 38 31.15 -12.02 -7.56
C ALA A 38 31.25 -11.47 -6.13
N SER A 39 30.40 -11.94 -5.21
CA SER A 39 30.81 -12.93 -4.18
C SER A 39 29.74 -13.20 -3.11
N THR A 40 29.57 -14.50 -2.80
CA THR A 40 29.36 -15.14 -1.47
C THR A 40 28.10 -14.90 -0.58
N SER A 41 27.38 -16.02 -0.40
CA SER A 41 26.56 -16.57 0.74
C SER A 41 27.05 -16.21 2.18
N PRO A 42 26.36 -16.48 3.34
CA PRO A 42 25.30 -17.49 3.59
C PRO A 42 24.19 -17.21 4.67
N GLN A 43 23.17 -18.10 4.65
CA GLN A 43 22.45 -18.79 5.76
C GLN A 43 21.70 -18.08 6.93
N SER A 44 20.47 -18.60 7.11
CA SER A 44 19.81 -19.11 8.34
C SER A 44 19.11 -18.15 9.31
N VAL A 45 17.77 -18.21 9.18
CA VAL A 45 16.73 -17.76 10.11
C VAL A 45 16.73 -18.60 11.39
N SER A 46 16.78 -17.94 12.55
CA SER A 46 16.36 -18.51 13.83
C SER A 46 15.00 -17.94 14.21
N THR A 47 14.08 -18.87 14.42
CA THR A 47 12.70 -18.75 14.88
C THR A 47 12.65 -18.29 16.33
N LEU A 48 11.85 -17.27 16.65
CA LEU A 48 11.35 -17.04 18.01
C LEU A 48 9.88 -16.62 17.97
N SER A 49 9.05 -17.49 18.52
CA SER A 49 7.61 -17.38 18.71
C SER A 49 7.30 -16.52 19.92
N VAL A 50 6.36 -15.58 19.82
CA VAL A 50 5.67 -15.02 20.99
C VAL A 50 4.18 -14.90 20.69
N THR A 51 3.39 -15.55 21.56
CA THR A 51 1.94 -15.66 21.56
C THR A 51 1.36 -14.71 22.60
N ALA A 52 0.30 -13.97 22.25
CA ALA A 52 -0.92 -13.67 23.04
C ALA A 52 -1.49 -12.30 22.62
N SER A 53 -2.56 -12.25 21.81
CA SER A 53 -3.98 -12.42 22.15
C SER A 53 -4.66 -11.11 22.59
N GLY A 54 -5.25 -10.44 21.60
CA GLY A 54 -6.18 -9.32 21.71
C GLY A 54 -6.96 -9.23 20.40
N ALA A 55 -7.98 -10.07 20.24
CA ALA A 55 -8.73 -10.20 19.00
C ALA A 55 -9.69 -9.01 18.80
N ILE A 56 -9.29 -8.08 17.93
CA ILE A 56 -10.22 -7.15 17.27
C ILE A 56 -10.94 -7.95 16.18
N PRO A 57 -12.28 -7.81 15.98
CA PRO A 57 -13.01 -8.59 14.99
C PRO A 57 -12.43 -8.36 13.59
N ILE A 58 -11.79 -9.39 13.04
CA ILE A 58 -11.28 -9.43 11.68
C ILE A 58 -12.50 -9.60 10.78
N SER A 59 -13.00 -8.50 10.22
CA SER A 59 -13.93 -8.54 9.10
C SER A 59 -13.33 -9.43 8.00
N THR A 60 -14.12 -10.39 7.53
CA THR A 60 -13.80 -11.34 6.45
C THR A 60 -13.71 -10.64 5.09
N ALA A 61 -12.79 -9.68 4.97
CA ALA A 61 -12.36 -9.08 3.71
C ALA A 61 -11.25 -9.94 3.11
N SER A 62 -11.20 -10.03 1.78
CA SER A 62 -10.04 -10.56 1.04
C SER A 62 -8.76 -10.16 1.75
N SER A 63 -7.96 -11.15 2.17
CA SER A 63 -6.78 -10.92 3.02
C SER A 63 -5.96 -9.77 2.47
N ALA A 64 -5.69 -8.75 3.28
CA ALA A 64 -4.90 -7.61 2.86
C ALA A 64 -3.57 -8.10 2.26
N LYS A 65 -3.19 -7.55 1.10
CA LYS A 65 -2.00 -7.97 0.33
C LYS A 65 -1.10 -6.79 0.11
N CYS A 66 0.21 -6.96 0.17
CA CYS A 66 1.21 -6.00 -0.27
C CYS A 66 2.56 -6.70 -0.32
N GLY A 67 3.55 -6.20 -1.05
CA GLY A 67 4.86 -6.86 -1.11
C GLY A 67 5.62 -6.73 0.22
N LYS A 68 6.26 -7.80 0.68
CA LYS A 68 7.18 -7.73 1.82
C LYS A 68 8.35 -6.76 1.55
N GLY A 69 8.54 -5.80 2.45
CA GLY A 69 9.60 -4.79 2.38
C GLY A 69 9.28 -3.60 1.47
N TYR A 70 8.09 -3.56 0.87
CA TYR A 70 7.68 -2.47 -0.01
C TYR A 70 6.98 -1.36 0.77
N THR A 71 7.17 -0.12 0.32
CA THR A 71 6.56 1.07 0.89
C THR A 71 5.38 1.53 0.06
N TYR A 72 4.25 1.83 0.70
CA TYR A 72 3.03 2.27 0.02
C TYR A 72 2.50 3.56 0.64
N CYS A 73 1.92 4.42 -0.19
CA CYS A 73 1.13 5.52 0.32
C CYS A 73 -0.14 4.99 0.99
N GLY A 74 -0.57 5.62 2.09
CA GLY A 74 -1.76 5.21 2.83
C GLY A 74 -3.02 5.09 1.96
N TYR A 75 -3.20 5.97 0.96
CA TYR A 75 -4.33 5.90 0.04
C TYR A 75 -4.31 4.62 -0.83
N MET A 76 -3.13 4.08 -1.15
CA MET A 76 -3.00 2.84 -1.90
C MET A 76 -3.28 1.63 -1.04
N LEU A 77 -3.00 1.67 0.27
CA LEU A 77 -3.30 0.54 1.13
C LEU A 77 -4.80 0.29 1.28
N GLN A 78 -5.62 1.35 1.20
CA GLN A 78 -7.09 1.25 1.18
C GLN A 78 -7.61 0.81 -0.19
N SER A 79 -7.00 1.32 -1.26
CA SER A 79 -7.40 1.08 -2.63
C SER A 79 -6.41 0.12 -3.32
N GLY A 80 -6.30 0.10 -4.65
CA GLY A 80 -5.22 -0.61 -5.35
C GLY A 80 -5.13 -2.14 -5.18
N GLY A 81 -6.10 -2.79 -4.55
CA GLY A 81 -6.08 -4.24 -4.28
C GLY A 81 -5.38 -4.65 -2.98
N HIS A 82 -4.99 -3.68 -2.13
CA HIS A 82 -4.30 -3.94 -0.86
C HIS A 82 -5.26 -4.22 0.30
N ASN A 83 -6.50 -3.70 0.24
CA ASN A 83 -7.64 -4.03 1.13
C ASN A 83 -7.38 -3.82 2.64
N PHE A 84 -6.53 -2.85 3.01
CA PHE A 84 -6.42 -2.45 4.41
C PHE A 84 -7.62 -1.63 4.85
N ALA A 85 -8.19 -2.01 5.99
CA ALA A 85 -9.23 -1.24 6.64
C ALA A 85 -8.71 0.16 7.02
N PRO A 86 -9.47 1.25 6.78
CA PRO A 86 -9.07 2.60 7.18
C PRO A 86 -8.69 2.71 8.66
N GLU A 87 -9.34 1.92 9.51
CA GLU A 87 -9.09 1.86 10.95
C GLU A 87 -7.68 1.37 11.26
N VAL A 88 -7.16 0.39 10.52
CA VAL A 88 -5.78 -0.11 10.69
C VAL A 88 -4.78 0.97 10.31
N ILE A 89 -5.03 1.69 9.21
CA ILE A 89 -4.15 2.75 8.72
C ILE A 89 -4.11 3.93 9.70
N ASN A 90 -5.29 4.37 10.17
CA ASN A 90 -5.39 5.46 11.14
C ASN A 90 -4.76 5.07 12.47
N LYS A 91 -5.00 3.85 12.95
CA LYS A 91 -4.39 3.35 14.19
C LYS A 91 -2.87 3.28 14.06
N THR A 92 -2.33 2.67 13.01
CA THR A 92 -0.88 2.62 12.78
C THR A 92 -0.26 4.01 12.72
N TYR A 93 -0.93 4.96 12.06
CA TYR A 93 -0.47 6.34 11.98
C TYR A 93 -0.38 6.98 13.37
N CYS A 94 -1.44 6.89 14.16
CA CYS A 94 -1.49 7.48 15.50
C CYS A 94 -0.55 6.81 16.50
N ASP A 95 -0.42 5.50 16.45
CA ASP A 95 0.46 4.73 17.35
C ASP A 95 1.94 5.03 17.09
N ALA A 96 2.29 5.46 15.88
CA ALA A 96 3.67 5.68 15.46
C ALA A 96 4.13 7.14 15.49
N LEU A 97 3.24 8.10 15.73
CA LEU A 97 3.58 9.52 15.81
C LEU A 97 2.95 10.18 17.03
N ASP A 98 3.78 10.40 18.05
CA ASP A 98 3.37 11.11 19.26
C ASP A 98 2.81 12.50 18.94
N GLY A 99 1.64 12.80 19.49
CA GLY A 99 0.96 14.09 19.30
C GLY A 99 0.37 14.32 17.90
N ALA A 100 0.53 13.38 16.95
CA ALA A 100 -0.06 13.51 15.63
C ALA A 100 -1.57 13.23 15.62
N CYS A 101 -2.11 12.67 16.70
CA CYS A 101 -3.54 12.40 16.85
C CYS A 101 -4.10 12.94 18.16
N VAL A 102 -5.33 13.46 18.11
CA VAL A 102 -6.14 13.86 19.27
C VAL A 102 -7.37 12.95 19.29
N ASP A 103 -7.60 12.23 20.38
CA ASP A 103 -8.69 11.25 20.52
C ASP A 103 -8.72 10.19 19.39
N GLY A 104 -7.53 9.78 18.94
CA GLY A 104 -7.36 8.82 17.83
C GLY A 104 -7.66 9.40 16.44
N ILE A 105 -7.92 10.70 16.34
CA ILE A 105 -8.15 11.40 15.08
C ILE A 105 -6.84 12.02 14.61
N PRO A 106 -6.33 11.63 13.42
CA PRO A 106 -5.14 12.22 12.82
C PRO A 106 -5.31 13.72 12.55
N SER A 107 -4.30 14.49 12.95
CA SER A 107 -4.18 15.93 12.66
C SER A 107 -3.85 16.22 11.18
N THR A 108 -3.36 15.22 10.45
CA THR A 108 -3.04 15.30 9.02
C THR A 108 -3.62 14.10 8.27
N SER A 109 -3.53 14.10 6.95
CA SER A 109 -4.06 13.02 6.12
C SER A 109 -3.19 11.76 6.19
N THR A 110 -3.72 10.70 6.78
CA THR A 110 -3.08 9.37 6.83
C THR A 110 -2.89 8.76 5.44
N GLY A 111 -3.73 9.14 4.47
CA GLY A 111 -3.55 8.74 3.08
C GLY A 111 -2.25 9.24 2.46
N GLN A 112 -1.72 10.37 2.94
CA GLN A 112 -0.47 10.98 2.48
C GLN A 112 0.75 10.53 3.28
N ALA A 113 0.64 9.47 4.08
CA ALA A 113 1.78 8.91 4.78
C ALA A 113 2.37 7.70 4.04
N VAL A 114 3.64 7.43 4.28
CA VAL A 114 4.37 6.27 3.75
C VAL A 114 4.32 5.17 4.80
N PHE A 115 3.84 4.00 4.39
CA PHE A 115 3.75 2.81 5.22
C PHE A 115 4.61 1.70 4.65
N LEU A 116 5.16 0.86 5.51
CA LEU A 116 5.99 -0.28 5.15
C LEU A 116 5.23 -1.59 5.44
N CYS A 117 5.19 -2.47 4.44
CA CYS A 117 4.65 -3.81 4.58
C CYS A 117 5.70 -4.81 5.04
N MET A 118 5.44 -5.49 6.16
CA MET A 118 6.40 -6.44 6.75
C MET A 118 6.32 -7.84 6.15
N ASN A 119 5.18 -8.21 5.55
CA ASN A 119 4.91 -9.54 4.99
C ASN A 119 4.05 -9.41 3.73
N ASP A 120 3.95 -10.48 2.93
CA ASP A 120 3.20 -10.46 1.67
C ASP A 120 1.67 -10.40 1.84
N SER A 121 1.18 -10.73 3.03
CA SER A 121 -0.25 -10.71 3.37
C SER A 121 -0.46 -10.33 4.83
N PRO A 122 -0.02 -9.12 5.24
CA PRO A 122 0.03 -8.81 6.65
C PRO A 122 -1.34 -8.35 7.14
N THR A 123 -1.63 -8.65 8.40
CA THR A 123 -2.74 -8.04 9.14
C THR A 123 -2.37 -6.66 9.69
N SER A 124 -1.10 -6.26 9.58
CA SER A 124 -0.55 -5.02 10.14
C SER A 124 0.51 -4.38 9.23
N ILE A 125 0.55 -3.06 9.22
CA ILE A 125 1.55 -2.24 8.53
C ILE A 125 2.31 -1.40 9.56
N GLN A 126 3.49 -0.90 9.19
CA GLN A 126 4.23 0.08 9.99
C GLN A 126 4.21 1.43 9.29
N LEU A 127 4.13 2.52 10.06
CA LEU A 127 4.33 3.84 9.52
C LEU A 127 5.83 4.06 9.33
N PHE A 128 6.25 4.32 8.10
CA PHE A 128 7.62 4.73 7.80
C PHE A 128 7.80 6.22 8.09
N CYS A 129 6.98 7.07 7.48
CA CYS A 129 6.95 8.48 7.82
C CYS A 129 5.66 9.18 7.37
N ALA A 130 5.33 10.32 7.98
CA ALA A 130 4.24 11.19 7.57
C ALA A 130 4.76 12.33 6.68
N CYS A 131 4.29 12.40 5.43
CA CYS A 131 4.75 13.44 4.50
C CYS A 131 4.28 14.83 4.94
N GLY A 132 5.17 15.83 4.88
CA GLY A 132 4.80 17.25 4.97
C GLY A 132 4.09 17.80 3.72
N GLY A 133 3.76 16.92 2.77
CA GLY A 133 3.15 17.24 1.48
C GLY A 133 2.36 16.05 0.93
N LYS A 134 2.60 15.70 -0.33
CA LYS A 134 1.98 14.55 -0.99
C LYS A 134 2.86 13.32 -0.88
N CYS A 135 2.21 12.19 -0.64
CA CYS A 135 2.84 10.89 -0.88
C CYS A 135 2.70 10.56 -2.37
N LEU A 136 3.83 10.21 -2.98
CA LEU A 136 3.95 9.81 -4.37
C LEU A 136 4.28 8.31 -4.37
N ASN A 137 3.54 7.53 -5.16
CA ASN A 137 3.80 6.10 -5.31
C ASN A 137 3.96 5.75 -6.78
N GLU A 138 5.12 5.23 -7.14
CA GLU A 138 5.43 4.78 -8.50
C GLU A 138 4.71 3.46 -8.81
N ALA A 139 3.42 3.56 -9.16
CA ALA A 139 2.52 2.43 -9.38
C ALA A 139 2.94 1.54 -10.57
N SER A 140 3.74 2.07 -11.48
CA SER A 140 4.08 1.43 -12.77
C SER A 140 5.33 0.55 -12.71
N THR A 141 6.20 0.73 -11.72
CA THR A 141 7.54 0.09 -11.72
C THR A 141 7.77 -0.79 -10.50
N SER A 142 7.50 -0.29 -9.30
CA SER A 142 7.93 -0.98 -8.08
C SER A 142 7.06 -0.73 -6.86
N ASN A 143 6.03 0.13 -6.94
CA ASN A 143 5.24 0.56 -5.80
C ASN A 143 6.13 1.01 -4.65
N ILE A 144 7.07 1.92 -4.94
CA ILE A 144 7.89 2.56 -3.92
C ILE A 144 7.25 3.91 -3.63
N ALA A 145 6.74 4.05 -2.41
CA ALA A 145 6.21 5.31 -1.91
C ALA A 145 7.33 6.20 -1.37
N HIS A 146 7.22 7.50 -1.66
CA HIS A 146 8.09 8.55 -1.16
C HIS A 146 7.29 9.85 -1.00
N CYS A 147 7.83 10.81 -0.25
CA CYS A 147 7.22 12.12 -0.05
C CYS A 147 7.81 13.16 -1.01
N ASP A 148 6.98 14.09 -1.50
CA ASP A 148 7.43 15.25 -2.29
C ASP A 148 8.15 16.33 -1.45
N LYS A 149 8.00 16.24 -0.12
CA LYS A 149 8.59 17.11 0.90
C LYS A 149 9.17 16.27 2.03
N PRO A 150 10.03 16.84 2.89
CA PRO A 150 10.51 16.15 4.08
C PRO A 150 9.35 15.57 4.89
N CYS A 151 9.54 14.36 5.41
CA CYS A 151 8.58 13.68 6.26
C CYS A 151 9.04 13.61 7.71
N VAL A 152 8.09 13.40 8.60
CA VAL A 152 8.35 13.12 10.02
C VAL A 152 8.38 11.61 10.20
N ASP A 153 9.49 11.08 10.69
CA ASP A 153 9.68 9.65 10.86
C ASP A 153 8.71 9.07 11.88
N GLY A 154 8.20 7.88 11.58
CA GLY A 154 7.45 7.09 12.56
C GLY A 154 8.40 6.55 13.63
N SER A 155 8.01 6.63 14.90
CA SER A 155 8.84 6.22 16.04
C SER A 155 9.13 4.71 16.13
N LYS A 156 8.65 3.92 15.16
CA LYS A 156 8.65 2.45 15.17
C LYS A 156 9.34 1.82 13.96
N CYS A 157 10.01 2.61 13.12
CA CYS A 157 10.93 2.08 12.11
C CYS A 157 12.31 1.85 12.70
N SER A 158 12.48 0.70 13.35
CA SER A 158 13.74 0.26 13.96
C SER A 158 13.93 -1.23 13.74
#